data_AF-G8J9G9-F1
#
_entry.id   AF-G8J9G9-F1
#
_cell.length_a   1.000
_cell.length_b   1.000
_cell.length_c   1.000
_cell.angle_alpha   90.00
_cell.angle_beta   90.00
_cell.angle_gamma   90.00
#
_symmetry.space_group_name_H-M   'P 1'
#
loop_
_entity.id
_entity.type
_entity.pdbx_description
1 polymer ?
#
loop_
_entity_poly.entity_id
_entity_poly.type
_entity_poly.pdbx_seq_one_letter_code
_entity_poly.pdbx_strand_id
1 'polypeptide(L)' 'CCILLRGYRSPGQQECSYDAFVVFSSYDEVWVMNELMENLENGVPPIQLCLHMRDFQAGKSIASNIIDEG' A
#
# COMPACT_ATOMS: atom_id res chain seq x y z
N CYS A 1 -9.61 9.15 8.04
CA CYS A 1 -9.23 8.32 6.87
C CYS A 1 -8.43 9.20 5.92
N CYS A 2 -7.11 9.01 5.81
CA CYS A 2 -6.27 9.81 4.91
C CYS A 2 -5.73 8.88 3.83
N ILE A 3 -6.15 9.08 2.58
CA ILE A 3 -5.64 8.31 1.45
C ILE A 3 -4.56 9.18 0.79
N LEU A 4 -3.30 8.74 0.87
CA LEU A 4 -2.20 9.39 0.16
C LEU A 4 -1.97 8.66 -1.17
N LEU A 5 -2.57 9.17 -2.25
CA LEU A 5 -2.29 8.70 -3.61
C LEU A 5 -1.10 9.50 -4.16
N ARG A 6 0.10 8.91 -4.15
CA ARG A 6 1.28 9.52 -4.78
C ARG A 6 1.52 8.87 -6.14
N GLY A 7 0.85 9.38 -7.18
CA GLY A 7 1.04 8.91 -8.55
C GLY A 7 1.95 9.81 -9.37
N TYR A 8 3.22 9.41 -9.57
CA TYR A 8 4.05 9.85 -10.71
C TYR A 8 5.24 8.88 -10.88
N ARG A 9 5.23 8.06 -11.95
CA ARG A 9 6.36 7.19 -12.30
C ARG A 9 7.29 7.95 -13.24
N SER A 10 8.44 8.39 -12.73
CA SER A 10 9.47 9.04 -13.53
C SER A 10 10.30 7.98 -14.26
N PRO A 11 10.64 8.15 -15.55
CA PRO A 11 11.52 7.21 -16.23
C PRO A 11 12.90 7.26 -15.56
N GLY A 12 13.28 6.18 -14.86
CA GLY A 12 14.51 6.10 -14.07
C GLY A 12 14.33 5.73 -12.59
N GLN A 13 13.08 5.62 -12.09
CA GLN A 13 12.84 5.13 -10.74
C GLN A 13 12.98 3.60 -10.67
N GLN A 14 13.71 3.14 -9.65
CA GLN A 14 13.86 1.73 -9.28
C GLN A 14 12.49 1.03 -9.23
N GLU A 15 12.42 -0.25 -9.59
CA GLU A 15 11.16 -1.02 -9.57
C GLU A 15 10.50 -0.93 -8.18
N CYS A 16 9.51 -0.05 -8.03
CA CYS A 16 8.61 -0.08 -6.89
C CYS A 16 7.74 -1.32 -7.02
N SER A 17 7.80 -2.20 -6.02
CA SER A 17 6.98 -3.42 -5.97
C SER A 17 5.48 -3.14 -5.80
N TYR A 18 5.11 -1.89 -5.47
CA TYR A 18 3.73 -1.50 -5.16
C TYR A 18 3.37 -0.17 -5.82
N ASP A 19 2.12 -0.06 -6.23
CA ASP A 19 1.53 1.12 -6.86
C ASP A 19 0.96 2.11 -5.82
N ALA A 20 0.48 1.60 -4.68
CA ALA A 20 -0.05 2.40 -3.59
C ALA A 20 0.22 1.77 -2.23
N PHE A 21 0.40 2.61 -1.21
CA PHE A 21 0.43 2.20 0.19
C PHE A 21 -0.88 2.59 0.88
N VAL A 22 -1.50 1.63 1.57
CA VAL A 22 -2.79 1.83 2.25
C VAL A 22 -2.61 1.67 3.74
N VAL A 23 -3.06 2.69 4.49
CA VAL A 23 -3.16 2.67 5.96
C VAL A 23 -4.62 2.81 6.35
N PHE A 24 -5.10 1.91 7.18
CA PHE A 24 -6.50 1.86 7.60
C PHE A 24 -6.60 1.58 9.11
N SER A 25 -7.78 1.84 9.68
CA SER A 25 -8.05 1.50 11.08
C SER A 25 -8.49 0.04 11.18
N SER A 26 -8.30 -0.61 12.33
CA SER A 26 -8.78 -1.98 12.55
C SER A 26 -10.28 -2.14 12.36
N TYR A 27 -11.07 -1.06 12.51
CA TYR A 27 -12.51 -1.07 12.24
C TYR A 27 -12.83 -1.25 10.76
N ASP A 28 -11.93 -0.82 9.87
CA ASP A 28 -12.12 -0.85 8.43
C ASP A 28 -11.48 -2.10 7.78
N GLU A 29 -10.81 -2.95 8.57
CA GLU A 29 -10.03 -4.10 8.08
C GLU A 29 -10.85 -5.04 7.18
N VAL A 30 -12.06 -5.41 7.62
CA VAL A 30 -12.94 -6.30 6.86
C VAL A 30 -13.31 -5.71 5.51
N TRP A 31 -13.61 -4.41 5.46
CA TRP A 31 -13.94 -3.73 4.22
C TRP A 31 -12.71 -3.59 3.31
N VAL A 32 -11.55 -3.28 3.88
CA VAL A 32 -10.31 -3.14 3.10
C VAL A 32 -9.91 -4.47 2.46
N MET A 33 -10.01 -5.59 3.17
CA MET A 33 -9.65 -6.90 2.63
C MET A 33 -10.65 -7.39 1.59
N ASN A 34 -11.95 -7.23 1.84
CA ASN A 34 -12.98 -7.85 1.01
C ASN A 34 -13.41 -6.98 -0.17
N GLU A 35 -13.27 -5.66 -0.06
CA GLU A 35 -13.70 -4.71 -1.10
C GLU A 35 -12.50 -4.03 -1.73
N LEU A 36 -11.70 -3.29 -0.96
CA LEU A 36 -10.64 -2.46 -1.53
C LEU A 36 -9.55 -3.31 -2.21
N MET A 37 -9.03 -4.32 -1.53
CA MET A 37 -8.00 -5.23 -2.07
C MET A 37 -8.54 -5.99 -3.27
N GLU A 38 -9.69 -6.66 -3.11
CA GLU A 38 -10.29 -7.47 -4.17
C GLU A 38 -10.54 -6.67 -5.45
N ASN A 39 -11.05 -5.43 -5.35
CA ASN A 39 -11.33 -4.62 -6.54
C ASN A 39 -10.07 -4.05 -7.21
N LEU A 40 -9.00 -3.79 -6.45
CA LEU A 40 -7.79 -3.14 -6.96
C LEU A 40 -6.72 -4.14 -7.40
N GLU A 41 -6.47 -5.21 -6.63
CA GLU A 41 -5.48 -6.25 -6.98
C GLU A 41 -6.00 -7.19 -8.08
N ASN A 42 -7.30 -7.50 -8.11
CA ASN A 42 -7.91 -8.32 -9.17
C ASN A 42 -8.51 -7.52 -10.33
N GLY A 43 -8.38 -6.18 -10.30
CA GLY A 43 -8.81 -5.30 -11.39
C GLY A 43 -7.98 -5.48 -12.67
N VAL A 44 -8.42 -4.82 -13.75
CA VAL A 44 -7.67 -4.78 -15.02
C VAL A 44 -7.43 -3.33 -15.44
N PRO A 45 -6.17 -2.83 -15.43
CA PRO A 45 -4.96 -3.51 -14.97
C PRO A 45 -4.95 -3.69 -13.44
N PRO A 46 -4.25 -4.72 -12.92
CA PRO A 46 -4.12 -4.93 -11.49
C PRO A 46 -3.25 -3.83 -10.86
N ILE A 47 -3.64 -3.36 -9.68
CA ILE A 47 -2.92 -2.35 -8.88
C ILE A 47 -2.38 -3.05 -7.64
N GLN A 48 -1.06 -3.09 -7.48
CA GLN A 48 -0.40 -3.76 -6.36
C GLN A 48 -0.41 -2.88 -5.11
N LEU A 49 -1.03 -3.35 -4.02
CA LEU A 49 -1.16 -2.60 -2.78
C LEU A 49 -0.14 -3.06 -1.74
N CYS A 50 0.54 -2.11 -1.10
CA CYS A 50 1.26 -2.35 0.14
C CYS A 50 0.33 -2.03 1.31
N LEU A 51 -0.01 -3.04 2.12
CA LEU A 51 -0.87 -2.87 3.28
C LEU A 51 -0.03 -2.90 4.56
N HIS A 52 -0.22 -1.89 5.41
CA HIS A 52 0.53 -1.78 6.67
C HIS A 52 0.37 -2.98 7.64
N MET A 53 -0.67 -3.82 7.48
CA MET A 53 -0.87 -5.03 8.32
C MET A 53 -0.31 -6.31 7.69
N ARG A 54 -0.22 -6.39 6.36
CA ARG A 54 0.26 -7.59 5.62
C ARG A 54 1.76 -7.53 5.40
N ASP A 55 2.24 -6.34 5.03
CA ASP A 55 3.58 -6.14 4.48
C ASP A 55 4.53 -5.50 5.52
N PHE A 56 4.14 -5.52 6.80
CA PHE A 56 4.96 -5.02 7.90
C PHE A 56 6.17 -5.92 8.14
N GLN A 57 7.37 -5.38 7.89
CA GLN A 57 8.63 -6.08 8.20
C GLN A 57 8.92 -5.97 9.70
N ALA A 58 8.84 -7.10 10.42
CA ALA A 58 9.21 -7.15 11.84
C ALA A 58 10.68 -6.72 12.04
N GLY A 59 10.92 -5.81 12.98
CA GLY A 59 12.26 -5.28 13.27
C GLY A 59 12.54 -3.85 12.75
N LYS A 60 11.61 -3.25 11.99
CA LYS A 60 11.64 -1.82 11.62
C LYS A 60 10.57 -1.04 12.38
N SER A 61 10.82 0.24 12.63
CA SER A 61 9.83 1.12 13.28
C SER A 61 8.62 1.32 12.35
N ILE A 62 7.43 1.53 12.91
CA ILE A 62 6.21 1.76 12.12
C ILE A 62 6.39 2.98 11.19
N ALA A 63 7.07 4.02 11.65
CA ALA A 63 7.40 5.18 10.83
C ALA A 63 8.33 4.83 9.66
N SER A 64 9.33 3.97 9.88
CA SER A 64 10.25 3.48 8.84
C SER A 64 9.62 2.52 7.84
N ASN A 65 8.47 1.92 8.16
CA ASN A 65 7.69 1.11 7.21
C ASN A 65 6.70 1.97 6.40
N ILE A 66 6.42 3.19 6.85
CA ILE A 66 5.53 4.16 6.16
C ILE A 66 6.34 5.13 5.28
N ILE A 67 7.59 5.42 5.66
CA ILE A 67 8.52 6.28 4.94
C ILE A 67 9.73 5.41 4.61
N ASP A 68 9.84 4.96 3.37
CA ASP A 68 11.09 4.39 2.87
C ASP A 68 12.09 5.55 2.73
N GLU A 69 12.98 5.71 3.71
CA GLU A 69 14.13 6.62 3.63
C GLU A 69 15.22 5.96 2.79
N GLY A 70 14.96 5.86 1.48
CA GLY A 70 15.96 5.59 0.44
C GLY A 70 16.60 6.86 -0.07
#